data_AF-A0A352S6Y7-F1
#
_entry.id   AF-A0A352S6Y7-F1
#
_cell.length_a   1.000
_cell.length_b   1.000
_cell.length_c   1.000
_cell.angle_alpha   90.00
_cell.angle_beta   90.00
_cell.angle_gamma   90.00
#
_symmetry.space_group_name_H-M   'P 1'
#
loop_
_entity.id
_entity.type
_entity.pdbx_description
1 polymer ?
#
loop_
_entity_poly.entity_id
_entity_poly.type
_entity_poly.pdbx_seq_one_letter_code
_entity_poly.pdbx_strand_id
1 'polypeptide(L)' 'MRFEETKSDTLNLRVSPSFKLALKAAADNEQRSMVNMLEVLVANYCEQHQIVLPTMQQRRREASNSPVEGGK' A
#
# COMPACT_ATOMS: atom_id res chain seq x y z
N MET A 1 11.17 2.06 -0.48
CA MET A 1 10.06 2.85 0.13
C MET A 1 9.74 2.35 1.55
N ARG A 2 9.37 3.20 2.53
CA ARG A 2 9.01 2.76 3.90
C ARG A 2 7.62 3.28 4.30
N PHE A 3 6.75 2.36 4.71
CA PHE A 3 5.42 2.67 5.24
C PHE A 3 5.53 2.92 6.75
N GLU A 4 6.07 4.09 7.12
CA GLU A 4 6.29 4.50 8.52
C GLU A 4 5.03 5.08 9.20
N GLU A 5 3.86 4.95 8.57
CA GLU A 5 2.59 5.44 9.11
C GLU A 5 1.97 4.45 10.11
N THR A 6 1.32 4.99 11.15
CA THR A 6 0.54 4.20 12.10
C THR A 6 -0.52 3.40 11.36
N LYS A 7 -0.47 2.07 11.49
CA LYS A 7 -1.42 1.11 10.89
C LYS A 7 -2.83 1.37 11.42
N SER A 8 -3.55 2.27 10.76
CA SER A 8 -4.88 2.73 11.16
C SER A 8 -5.99 2.06 10.34
N ASP A 9 -5.65 1.57 9.14
CA ASP A 9 -6.57 0.88 8.24
C ASP A 9 -6.41 -0.64 8.33
N THR A 10 -7.53 -1.37 8.40
CA THR A 10 -7.54 -2.84 8.44
C THR A 10 -7.72 -3.42 7.04
N LEU A 11 -6.73 -4.17 6.55
CA LEU A 11 -6.79 -4.86 5.26
C LEU A 11 -7.30 -6.31 5.44
N ASN A 12 -8.55 -6.58 5.07
CA ASN A 12 -9.10 -7.93 5.04
C ASN A 12 -8.95 -8.55 3.65
N LEU A 13 -8.12 -9.58 3.52
CA LEU A 13 -7.82 -10.23 2.25
C LEU A 13 -8.25 -11.70 2.25
N ARG A 14 -8.96 -12.12 1.20
CA ARG A 14 -9.16 -13.54 0.89
C ARG A 14 -8.09 -13.99 -0.08
N VAL A 15 -7.28 -14.95 0.34
CA VAL A 15 -6.17 -15.51 -0.45
C VAL A 15 -6.25 -17.03 -0.49
N SER A 16 -5.64 -17.60 -1.52
CA SER A 16 -5.43 -19.05 -1.60
C SER A 16 -4.54 -19.53 -0.44
N PRO A 17 -4.75 -20.76 0.09
CA PRO A 17 -3.92 -21.32 1.15
C PRO A 17 -2.43 -21.36 0.79
N SER A 18 -2.12 -21.66 -0.48
CA SER A 18 -0.76 -21.67 -1.03
C SER A 18 -0.10 -20.29 -0.99
N PHE A 19 -0.84 -19.21 -1.28
CA PHE A 19 -0.32 -17.84 -1.18
C PHE A 19 0.00 -17.48 0.28
N LYS A 20 -0.89 -17.84 1.22
CA LYS A 20 -0.65 -17.62 2.65
C LYS A 20 0.63 -18.32 3.13
N LEU A 21 0.87 -19.55 2.68
CA LEU A 21 2.09 -20.29 3.03
C LEU A 21 3.34 -19.64 2.45
N ALA A 22 3.31 -19.21 1.18
CA ALA A 22 4.42 -18.51 0.55
C ALA A 22 4.72 -17.18 1.25
N LEU A 23 3.69 -16.38 1.53
CA LEU A 23 3.84 -15.11 2.24
C LEU A 23 4.41 -15.32 3.65
N LYS A 24 3.94 -16.35 4.36
CA LYS A 24 4.47 -16.71 5.68
C LYS A 24 5.96 -17.10 5.60
N ALA A 25 6.32 -17.98 4.67
CA ALA A 25 7.72 -18.41 4.49
C ALA A 25 8.65 -17.23 4.18
N ALA A 26 8.21 -16.29 3.33
CA ALA A 26 8.96 -15.07 3.04
C ALA A 26 9.09 -14.16 4.27
N ALA A 27 8.01 -13.97 5.02
CA ALA A 27 7.99 -13.17 6.24
C ALA A 27 8.90 -13.75 7.33
N ASP A 28 8.86 -15.07 7.53
CA ASP A 28 9.74 -15.81 8.45
C ASP A 28 11.21 -15.68 8.04
N ASN A 29 11.51 -15.69 6.73
CA ASN A 29 12.88 -15.53 6.22
C ASN A 29 13.49 -14.16 6.57
N GLU A 30 12.69 -13.08 6.51
CA GLU A 30 13.12 -11.72 6.86
C GLU A 30 12.90 -11.35 8.33
N GLN A 31 12.42 -12.26 9.18
CA GLN A 31 12.04 -12.01 10.58
C GLN A 31 11.05 -10.85 10.75
N ARG A 32 10.08 -10.75 9.84
CA ARG A 32 9.05 -9.69 9.83
C ARG A 32 7.65 -10.30 9.92
N SER A 33 6.67 -9.50 10.34
CA SER A 33 5.28 -9.93 10.25
C SER A 33 4.82 -10.05 8.79
N MET A 34 3.86 -10.93 8.50
CA MET A 34 3.28 -11.09 7.16
C MET A 34 2.75 -9.77 6.57
N VAL A 35 2.23 -8.88 7.42
CA VAL A 35 1.78 -7.54 7.00
C VAL A 35 2.96 -6.70 6.50
N ASN A 36 4.04 -6.67 7.27
CA ASN A 36 5.22 -5.90 6.91
C ASN A 36 5.95 -6.50 5.69
N MET A 37 5.84 -7.81 5.48
CA MET A 37 6.32 -8.47 4.26
C MET A 37 5.51 -8.01 3.04
N LEU A 38 4.18 -7.94 3.18
CA LEU A 38 3.32 -7.46 2.10
C LEU A 38 3.65 -6.02 1.70
N GLU A 39 3.91 -5.15 2.68
CA GLU A 39 4.40 -3.79 2.45
C GLU A 39 5.69 -3.78 1.63
N VAL A 40 6.70 -4.58 1.99
CA VAL A 40 7.97 -4.67 1.24
C VAL A 40 7.74 -5.16 -0.20
N LEU A 41 6.90 -6.17 -0.38
CA LEU A 41 6.55 -6.69 -1.72
C LEU A 41 5.88 -5.61 -2.59
N VAL A 42 4.94 -4.86 -2.02
CA VAL A 42 4.26 -3.77 -2.73
C VAL A 42 5.22 -2.62 -3.03
N ALA A 43 6.07 -2.22 -2.07
CA ALA A 43 7.10 -1.20 -2.29
C ALA A 43 8.03 -1.60 -3.44
N ASN A 44 8.57 -2.81 -3.43
CA ASN A 44 9.47 -3.30 -4.46
C ASN A 44 8.78 -3.34 -5.82
N TYR A 45 7.54 -3.84 -5.87
CA TYR A 45 6.75 -3.83 -7.10
C TYR A 45 6.55 -2.40 -7.65
N CYS A 46 6.21 -1.44 -6.80
CA CYS A 46 6.06 -0.04 -7.21
C CYS A 46 7.39 0.57 -7.69
N GLU A 47 8.50 0.28 -7.02
CA GLU A 47 9.84 0.75 -7.40
C GLU A 47 10.27 0.16 -8.75
N GLN A 48 10.03 -1.13 -8.98
CA GLN A 48 10.36 -1.82 -10.24
C GLN A 48 9.48 -1.38 -11.42
N HIS A 49 8.20 -1.10 -11.18
CA HIS A 49 7.26 -0.70 -12.22
C HIS A 49 7.10 0.83 -12.35
N GLN A 50 7.89 1.62 -11.63
CA GLN A 50 7.81 3.08 -11.57
C GLN A 50 6.40 3.60 -11.28
N ILE A 51 5.65 2.87 -10.45
CA ILE A 51 4.29 3.24 -10.05
C ILE A 51 4.41 4.34 -9.00
N VAL A 52 4.08 5.57 -9.40
CA VAL A 52 4.00 6.71 -8.48
C VAL A 52 2.77 6.50 -7.59
N LEU A 53 2.99 6.04 -6.36
CA LEU A 53 1.94 6.00 -5.36
C LEU A 53 1.46 7.44 -5.11
N PRO A 54 0.14 7.69 -5.12
CA PRO A 54 -0.37 8.98 -4.70
C PRO A 54 0.03 9.17 -3.25
N THR A 55 1.01 10.03 -3.01
CA THR A 55 1.38 10.42 -1.65
C THR A 55 0.11 10.90 -0.95
N MET A 56 -0.05 10.64 0.34
CA MET A 56 -1.25 11.04 1.08
C MET A 56 -1.56 12.55 0.95
N GLN A 57 -0.57 13.34 0.51
CA GLN A 57 -0.67 14.74 0.13
C GLN A 57 -1.51 15.01 -1.13
N GLN A 58 -1.57 14.10 -2.11
CA GLN A 58 -2.43 14.22 -3.30
C GLN A 58 -3.91 14.07 -2.96
N ARG A 59 -4.28 13.08 -2.12
CA ARG A 59 -5.68 12.94 -1.65
C ARG A 59 -6.21 14.21 -0.97
N ARG A 60 -5.37 14.93 -0.22
CA ARG A 60 -5.76 16.19 0.43
C ARG A 60 -5.90 17.35 -0.56
N ARG A 61 -5.08 17.37 -1.62
CA ARG A 61 -5.13 18.42 -2.66
C ARG A 61 -6.27 18.22 -3.65
N GLU A 62 -6.59 16.97 -4.01
CA GLU A 62 -7.70 16.66 -4.92
C GLU A 62 -9.06 16.95 -4.27
N ALA A 63 -9.21 16.72 -2.96
CA ALA A 63 -10.39 17.16 -2.21
C ALA A 63 -10.47 18.69 -2.00
N SER A 64 -9.36 19.42 -2.16
CA SER A 64 -9.31 20.88 -2.00
C SER A 64 -9.33 21.65 -3.32
N ASN A 65 -9.24 20.96 -4.46
CA ASN A 65 -9.22 21.59 -5.79
C ASN A 65 -10.36 21.05 -6.66
N SER A 66 -11.57 21.00 -6.12
CA SER A 66 -12.78 21.02 -6.96
C SER A 66 -12.83 22.38 -7.67
N PRO A 67 -12.84 22.43 -9.01
CA PRO A 67 -13.23 23.62 -9.73
C PRO A 67 -14.70 23.88 -9.38
N VAL A 68 -14.96 25.01 -8.73
CA VAL A 68 -16.26 25.67 -8.85
C VAL A 68 -16.43 26.02 -10.32
N GLU A 69 -17.06 25.13 -11.10
CA GLU A 69 -17.65 25.52 -12.38
C GLU A 69 -18.81 26.45 -12.07
N GLY A 70 -18.52 27.73 -12.16
CA GLY A 70 -19.51 28.79 -12.20
C GLY A 70 -20.19 28.83 -13.56
N GLY A 71 -21.47 29.17 -13.51
CA GLY A 71 -22.09 30.05 -14.51
C GLY A 71 -22.63 29.38 -15.76
N LYS A 72 -23.93 29.09 -15.73
CA LYS A 72 -24.89 29.80 -16.59
C LYS A 72 -26.31 29.70 -16.04
#